data_AF-A0A662V5B6-F1
#
_entry.id   AF-A0A662V5B6-F1
#
_cell.length_a   1.000
_cell.length_b   1.000
_cell.length_c   1.000
_cell.angle_alpha   90.00
_cell.angle_beta   90.00
_cell.angle_gamma   90.00
#
_symmetry.space_group_name_H-M   'P 1'
#
loop_
_entity.id
_entity.type
_entity.pdbx_description
1 polymer ?
#
loop_
_entity_poly.entity_id
_entity_poly.type
_entity_poly.pdbx_seq_one_letter_code
_entity_poly.pdbx_strand_id
1 'polypeptide(L)' 'MWISSVEVAAKAGAIETLLVLDTFLREKPEIRSRIEKIMTDTDSKGGKVRIVNSETPAG' A
#
# COMPACT_ATOMS: atom_id res chain seq x y z
N MET A 1 -7.30 10.27 6.00
CA MET A 1 -6.42 11.43 5.80
C MET A 1 -5.02 11.02 5.35
N TRP A 2 -4.40 9.99 5.95
CA TRP A 2 -3.05 9.52 5.56
C TRP A 2 -2.95 8.89 4.15
N ILE A 3 -3.97 8.15 3.71
CA ILE A 3 -3.94 7.42 2.44
C ILE A 3 -3.71 8.34 1.22
N SER A 4 -4.23 9.57 1.25
CA SER A 4 -4.04 10.54 0.17
C SER A 4 -2.57 10.98 0.05
N SER A 5 -1.84 11.11 1.17
CA SER A 5 -0.41 11.42 1.14
C SER A 5 0.41 10.25 0.56
N VAL A 6 0.01 9.01 0.87
CA VAL A 6 0.64 7.81 0.31
C VAL A 6 0.38 7.70 -1.19
N GLU A 7 -0.82 8.03 -1.67
CA GLU A 7 -1.13 8.10 -3.11
C GLU A 7 -0.25 9.10 -3.85
N VAL A 8 -0.02 10.28 -3.27
CA VAL A 8 0.85 11.29 -3.87
C VAL A 8 2.29 10.80 -3.92
N ALA A 9 2.79 10.20 -2.84
CA ALA A 9 4.14 9.66 -2.78
C ALA A 9 4.35 8.51 -3.78
N ALA A 10 3.38 7.61 -3.92
CA ALA A 10 3.43 6.52 -4.89
C ALA A 10 3.50 7.04 -6.34
N LYS A 11 2.63 8.00 -6.70
CA LYS A 11 2.65 8.63 -8.02
C LYS A 11 3.95 9.36 -8.33
N ALA A 12 4.53 10.01 -7.31
CA ALA A 12 5.81 10.70 -7.42
C ALA A 12 7.01 9.75 -7.52
N GLY A 13 6.83 8.44 -7.27
CA GLY A 13 7.92 7.48 -7.20
C GLY A 13 8.82 7.67 -5.97
N ALA A 14 8.31 8.29 -4.92
CA ALA A 14 9.06 8.60 -3.69
C ALA A 14 9.10 7.43 -2.69
N ILE A 15 8.45 6.31 -3.00
CA ILE A 15 8.33 5.16 -2.10
C ILE A 15 9.33 4.08 -2.52
N GLU A 16 10.34 3.84 -1.69
CA GLU A 16 11.27 2.74 -1.87
C GLU A 16 10.63 1.39 -1.48
N THR A 17 9.93 1.35 -0.34
CA THR A 17 9.23 0.14 0.14
C THR A 17 7.88 0.50 0.73
N LEU A 18 6.82 -0.16 0.24
CA LEU A 18 5.45 -0.07 0.72
C LEU A 18 5.10 -1.34 1.51
N LEU A 19 4.70 -1.17 2.76
CA LEU A 19 4.13 -2.24 3.58
C LEU A 19 2.61 -2.11 3.60
N VAL A 20 1.91 -3.20 3.29
CA VAL A 20 0.45 -3.24 3.27
C VAL A 20 -0.03 -4.36 4.17
N LEU A 21 -0.85 -4.06 5.17
CA LEU A 21 -1.49 -5.09 5.98
C LEU A 21 -2.54 -5.84 5.15
N ASP A 22 -2.57 -7.16 5.29
CA ASP A 22 -3.53 -8.02 4.57
C ASP A 22 -4.99 -7.71 4.91
N THR A 23 -5.26 -7.26 6.14
CA THR A 23 -6.59 -6.84 6.60
C THR A 23 -7.17 -5.70 5.78
N PHE A 24 -6.33 -4.78 5.27
CA PHE A 24 -6.80 -3.71 4.39
C PHE A 24 -7.33 -4.22 3.05
N LEU A 25 -6.85 -5.37 2.58
CA LEU A 25 -7.29 -5.99 1.34
C LEU A 25 -8.51 -6.89 1.55
N ARG A 26 -8.67 -7.47 2.75
CA ARG A 26 -9.75 -8.40 3.10
C ARG A 26 -10.99 -7.70 3.65
N GLU A 27 -10.81 -6.75 4.56
CA GLU A 27 -11.87 -6.24 5.43
C GLU A 27 -12.37 -4.85 5.07
N LYS A 28 -11.63 -4.09 4.24
CA LYS A 28 -11.96 -2.69 3.91
C LYS A 28 -12.21 -2.47 2.43
N PRO A 29 -13.34 -2.95 1.89
CA PRO A 29 -13.67 -2.84 0.47
C PRO A 29 -13.70 -1.39 -0.03
N GLU A 30 -14.03 -0.43 0.83
CA GLU A 30 -14.14 0.99 0.52
C GLU A 30 -12.79 1.67 0.20
N ILE A 31 -11.68 1.14 0.72
CA ILE A 31 -10.33 1.64 0.41
C ILE A 31 -9.49 0.64 -0.37
N ARG A 32 -9.95 -0.60 -0.52
CA ARG A 32 -9.21 -1.67 -1.22
C ARG A 32 -8.72 -1.25 -2.60
N SER A 33 -9.61 -0.73 -3.44
CA SER A 33 -9.25 -0.28 -4.79
C SER A 33 -8.20 0.83 -4.80
N ARG A 34 -8.23 1.72 -3.78
CA ARG A 34 -7.21 2.76 -3.62
C ARG A 34 -5.86 2.15 -3.25
N ILE A 35 -5.84 1.19 -2.33
CA ILE A 35 -4.62 0.49 -1.93
C ILE A 35 -4.03 -0.32 -3.07
N GLU A 36 -4.85 -1.07 -3.82
CA GLU A 36 -4.40 -1.81 -5.01
C GLU A 36 -3.78 -0.86 -6.06
N LYS A 37 -4.35 0.33 -6.22
CA LYS A 37 -3.78 1.37 -7.08
C LYS A 37 -2.44 1.90 -6.57
N ILE A 38 -2.31 2.19 -5.28
CA ILE A 38 -1.05 2.61 -4.65
C ILE A 38 0.03 1.52 -4.82
N MET A 39 -0.33 0.25 -4.65
CA MET A 39 0.58 -0.88 -4.84
C MET A 39 1.08 -0.92 -6.29
N THR A 40 0.16 -0.79 -7.26
CA THR A 40 0.49 -0.76 -8.69
C THR A 40 1.39 0.43 -9.03
N ASP A 41 1.04 1.63 -8.56
CA ASP A 41 1.80 2.86 -8.81
C ASP A 41 3.21 2.73 -8.22
N THR A 42 3.35 2.19 -7.01
CA THR A 42 4.65 1.98 -6.35
C THR A 42 5.53 0.99 -7.12
N ASP A 43 4.97 -0.16 -7.50
CA ASP A 43 5.68 -1.21 -8.24
C ASP A 43 6.15 -0.71 -9.60
N SER A 44 5.28 0.00 -10.34
CA SER A 44 5.59 0.58 -11.65
C SER A 44 6.71 1.62 -11.62
N LYS A 45 7.02 2.19 -10.44
CA LYS A 45 8.08 3.18 -10.22
C LYS A 45 9.36 2.56 -9.66
N GLY A 46 9.42 1.23 -9.53
CA GLY A 46 10.58 0.50 -9.02
C GLY A 46 10.63 0.39 -7.49
N GLY A 47 9.58 0.84 -6.79
CA GLY A 47 9.42 0.60 -5.36
C GLY A 47 9.00 -0.84 -5.08
N LYS A 48 9.31 -1.34 -3.89
CA LYS A 48 8.97 -2.71 -3.47
C LYS A 48 7.65 -2.72 -2.71
N VAL A 49 6.75 -3.64 -3.04
CA VAL A 49 5.50 -3.86 -2.29
C VAL A 49 5.62 -5.13 -1.46
N ARG A 50 5.33 -5.06 -0.16
CA ARG A 50 5.25 -6.24 0.72
C ARG A 50 3.92 -6.25 1.46
N ILE A 51 3.21 -7.37 1.36
CA ILE A 51 2.02 -7.62 2.16
C ILE A 51 2.47 -8.24 3.47
N VAL A 52 2.06 -7.62 4.58
CA VAL A 52 2.35 -8.07 5.94
C VAL A 52 1.09 -8.72 6.49
N ASN A 53 1.23 -9.93 7.03
CA ASN A 53 0.13 -10.61 7.72
C ASN A 53 -0.03 -10.01 9.12
N SER A 54 -1.23 -9.52 9.41
CA SER A 54 -1.64 -8.99 10.71
C SER A 54 -1.47 -9.97 11.88
N GLU A 55 -1.36 -11.27 11.62
CA GLU A 55 -1.10 -12.30 12.64
C GLU A 55 0.39 -12.44 13.03
N THR A 56 1.28 -11.60 12.47
CA THR A 56 2.73 -11.65 12.75
C THR A 56 3.18 -10.45 13.58
N PRO A 57 4.32 -10.53 14.32
CA PRO A 57 4.77 -9.49 15.26
C PRO A 57 5.03 -8.10 14.65
N ALA A 58 5.06 -7.99 13.31
CA ALA A 58 5.25 -6.75 12.57
C ALA A 58 3.93 -6.12 12.09
N GLY A 59 2.79 -6.79 12.32
CA GLY A 59 1.45 -6.43 11.87
C GLY A 59 0.66 -5.59 12.87
#